data_AF-A0A2S9VA27-F1
#
_entry.id   AF-A0A2S9VA27-F1
#
_cell.length_a   1.000
_cell.length_b   1.000
_cell.length_c   1.000
_cell.angle_alpha   90.00
_cell.angle_beta   90.00
_cell.angle_gamma   90.00
#
_symmetry.space_group_name_H-M   'P 1'
#
loop_
_entity.id
_entity.type
_entity.pdbx_description
1 polymer ?
#
loop_
_entity_poly.entity_id
_entity_poly.type
_entity_poly.pdbx_seq_one_letter_code
_entity_poly.pdbx_strand_id
1 'polypeptide(L)'
;MKFISNYKMSFLFFISGILCLIAYNIKGSSIDENGFLVESFGFIPIFWLFELMASLTFAFTFIKLKKKSAKVKAREELFLTDNFALRFAMQLLASN
;
A
#
# COMPACT_ATOMS: atom_id res chain seq x y z
N MET A 1 -5.47 15.96 2.87
CA MET A 1 -5.16 14.85 1.94
C MET A 1 -4.85 13.57 2.74
N LYS A 2 -5.85 12.75 3.09
CA LYS A 2 -5.68 11.57 3.98
C LYS A 2 -5.15 10.32 3.27
N PHE A 3 -5.15 10.27 1.94
CA PHE A 3 -4.75 9.09 1.18
C PHE A 3 -3.24 8.83 1.25
N ILE A 4 -2.43 9.88 1.04
CA ILE A 4 -0.96 9.85 1.13
C ILE A 4 -0.45 9.38 2.50
N SER A 5 -1.21 9.67 3.57
CA SER A 5 -0.84 9.31 4.94
C SER A 5 -0.76 7.81 5.17
N ASN A 6 -1.58 7.01 4.47
CA ASN A 6 -1.63 5.57 4.70
C ASN A 6 -0.48 4.83 4.01
N TYR A 7 0.14 5.44 3.00
CA TYR A 7 1.22 4.84 2.21
C TYR A 7 2.62 5.36 2.60
N LYS A 8 2.71 6.21 3.64
CA LYS A 8 4.00 6.77 4.09
C LYS A 8 5.04 5.69 4.34
N MET A 9 4.66 4.59 4.99
CA MET A 9 5.57 3.49 5.30
C MET A 9 6.08 2.75 4.04
N SER A 10 5.19 2.44 3.08
CA SER A 10 5.63 1.82 1.81
C SER A 10 6.56 2.73 1.02
N PHE A 11 6.28 4.04 1.02
CA PHE A 11 7.11 5.02 0.31
C PHE A 11 8.50 5.16 0.95
N LEU A 12 8.59 5.11 2.28
CA LEU A 12 9.88 5.12 3.00
C LEU A 12 10.73 3.90 2.63
N PHE A 13 10.15 2.71 2.61
CA PHE A 13 10.89 1.49 2.23
C PHE A 13 11.33 1.50 0.76
N PHE A 14 10.48 2.02 -0.13
CA PHE A 14 10.81 2.18 -1.54
C PHE A 14 12.00 3.13 -1.75
N ILE A 15 11.97 4.31 -1.09
CA ILE A 15 13.09 5.26 -1.14
C ILE A 15 14.37 4.64 -0.57
N SER A 16 14.29 3.90 0.55
CA SER A 16 15.47 3.24 1.11
C SER A 16 16.05 2.16 0.19
N GLY A 17 15.19 1.45 -0.55
CA GLY A 17 15.61 0.51 -1.60
C GLY A 17 16.39 1.23 -2.70
N ILE A 18 15.83 2.30 -3.26
CA ILE A 18 16.51 3.12 -4.27
C ILE A 18 17.85 3.66 -3.75
N LEU A 19 17.91 4.10 -2.50
CA LEU A 19 19.17 4.55 -1.87
C LEU A 19 20.23 3.44 -1.86
N CYS A 20 19.84 2.19 -1.59
CA CYS A 20 20.77 1.06 -1.63
C CYS A 20 21.30 0.81 -3.04
N LEU A 21 20.46 0.95 -4.07
CA LEU A 21 20.88 0.83 -5.47
C LEU A 21 21.86 1.96 -5.86
N ILE A 22 21.58 3.19 -5.42
CA ILE A 22 22.46 4.34 -5.65
C ILE A 22 23.80 4.12 -4.94
N ALA A 23 23.78 3.68 -3.67
CA ALA A 23 24.99 3.40 -2.91
C ALA A 23 25.86 2.31 -3.57
N TYR A 24 25.23 1.26 -4.12
CA TYR A 24 25.91 0.25 -4.92
C TYR A 24 26.61 0.85 -6.15
N ASN A 25 25.90 1.66 -6.94
CA ASN A 25 26.44 2.27 -8.13
C ASN A 25 27.58 3.27 -7.83
N ILE A 26 27.51 3.99 -6.69
CA ILE A 26 28.56 4.93 -6.28
C ILE A 26 29.82 4.20 -5.81
N LYS A 27 29.68 3.07 -5.09
CA LYS A 27 30.83 2.30 -4.59
C LYS A 27 31.66 1.69 -5.71
N GLY A 28 31.04 1.33 -6.83
CA GLY A 28 31.71 0.80 -8.01
C GLY A 28 32.43 -0.53 -7.73
N SER A 29 33.25 -0.94 -8.69
CA SER A 29 34.09 -2.14 -8.64
C SER A 29 35.54 -1.72 -8.65
N SER A 30 36.31 -2.16 -7.65
CA SER A 30 37.75 -1.96 -7.63
C SER A 30 38.44 -3.30 -7.45
N ILE A 31 39.49 -3.54 -8.23
CA ILE A 31 40.35 -4.70 -8.06
C ILE A 31 41.45 -4.29 -7.08
N ASP A 32 41.57 -5.02 -5.99
CA ASP A 32 42.61 -4.85 -4.98
C ASP A 32 43.98 -5.28 -5.54
N GLU A 33 45.06 -4.81 -4.92
CA GLU A 33 46.45 -5.14 -5.29
C GLU A 33 46.75 -6.64 -5.25
N ASN A 34 45.95 -7.40 -4.49
CA ASN A 34 45.99 -8.85 -4.40
C ASN A 34 45.16 -9.57 -5.50
N GLY A 35 44.59 -8.83 -6.44
CA GLY A 35 43.72 -9.36 -7.51
C GLY A 35 42.29 -9.68 -7.06
N PHE A 36 41.90 -9.29 -5.84
CA PHE A 36 40.54 -9.51 -5.34
C PHE A 36 39.59 -8.41 -5.80
N LEU A 37 38.40 -8.82 -6.25
CA LEU A 37 37.34 -7.90 -6.63
C LEU A 37 36.62 -7.39 -5.38
N VAL A 38 36.81 -6.11 -5.05
CA VAL A 38 36.15 -5.44 -3.93
C VAL A 38 34.91 -4.72 -4.46
N GLU A 39 33.76 -5.36 -4.31
CA GLU A 39 32.46 -4.83 -4.67
C GLU A 39 31.48 -4.89 -3.50
N SER A 40 30.61 -3.90 -3.41
CA SER A 40 29.59 -3.82 -2.36
C SER A 40 28.34 -4.64 -2.71
N PHE A 41 28.52 -5.92 -3.08
CA PHE A 41 27.45 -6.83 -3.48
C PHE A 41 26.31 -6.93 -2.46
N GLY A 42 26.58 -6.69 -1.17
CA GLY A 42 25.58 -6.71 -0.11
C GLY A 42 24.40 -5.74 -0.31
N PHE A 43 24.56 -4.67 -1.09
CA PHE A 43 23.48 -3.73 -1.36
C PHE A 43 22.40 -4.30 -2.30
N ILE A 44 22.73 -5.29 -3.14
CA ILE A 44 21.76 -5.90 -4.07
C ILE A 44 20.74 -6.77 -3.32
N PRO A 45 21.14 -7.73 -2.45
CA PRO A 45 20.17 -8.47 -1.62
C PRO A 45 19.34 -7.56 -0.70
N ILE A 46 19.97 -6.52 -0.14
CA ILE A 46 19.29 -5.56 0.74
C ILE A 46 18.24 -4.75 -0.02
N PHE A 47 18.54 -4.33 -1.26
CA PHE A 47 17.58 -3.68 -2.15
C PHE A 47 16.32 -4.55 -2.33
N TRP A 48 16.50 -5.82 -2.67
CA TRP A 48 15.38 -6.76 -2.85
C TRP A 48 14.56 -6.96 -1.57
N LEU A 49 15.20 -7.02 -0.40
CA LEU A 49 14.50 -7.13 0.89
C LEU A 49 13.62 -5.90 1.16
N PHE A 50 14.14 -4.69 0.92
CA PHE A 50 13.36 -3.46 1.10
C PHE A 50 12.20 -3.35 0.09
N GLU A 51 12.44 -3.71 -1.17
CA GLU A 51 11.42 -3.67 -2.22
C GLU A 51 10.28 -4.67 -1.92
N LEU A 52 10.60 -5.86 -1.43
CA LEU A 52 9.59 -6.85 -1.00
C LEU A 52 8.74 -6.33 0.16
N MET A 53 9.35 -5.68 1.16
CA MET A 53 8.60 -5.07 2.27
C MET A 53 7.71 -3.91 1.80
N ALA A 54 8.21 -3.07 0.89
CA ALA A 54 7.43 -1.99 0.29
C ALA A 54 6.20 -2.55 -0.46
N SER A 55 6.41 -3.58 -1.28
CA SER A 55 5.34 -4.25 -2.04
C SER A 55 4.29 -4.90 -1.13
N LEU A 56 4.71 -5.63 -0.09
CA LEU A 56 3.78 -6.27 0.84
C LEU A 56 2.94 -5.27 1.63
N THR A 57 3.56 -4.20 2.14
CA THR A 57 2.84 -3.14 2.87
C THR A 57 1.87 -2.38 1.95
N PHE A 58 2.25 -2.18 0.69
CA PHE A 58 1.41 -1.56 -0.32
C PHE A 58 0.19 -2.45 -0.64
N ALA A 59 0.41 -3.74 -0.93
CA ALA A 59 -0.64 -4.70 -1.23
C ALA A 59 -1.62 -4.84 -0.05
N PHE A 60 -1.12 -4.94 1.18
CA PHE A 60 -1.97 -5.02 2.37
C PHE A 60 -2.84 -3.78 2.55
N THR A 61 -2.26 -2.58 2.36
CA THR A 61 -2.99 -1.31 2.43
C THR A 61 -4.04 -1.23 1.33
N PHE A 62 -3.72 -1.65 0.11
CA PHE A 62 -4.62 -1.66 -1.02
C PHE A 62 -5.84 -2.58 -0.78
N ILE A 63 -5.61 -3.81 -0.31
CA ILE A 63 -6.69 -4.75 0.03
C ILE A 63 -7.58 -4.19 1.13
N LYS A 64 -6.99 -3.59 2.18
CA LYS A 64 -7.71 -2.98 3.30
C LYS A 64 -8.62 -1.83 2.84
N LEU A 65 -8.14 -1.01 1.90
CA LEU A 65 -8.93 0.09 1.33
C LEU A 65 -10.08 -0.43 0.45
N LYS A 66 -9.85 -1.44 -0.40
CA LYS A 66 -10.93 -2.06 -1.20
C LYS A 66 -12.02 -2.65 -0.29
N LYS A 67 -11.63 -3.33 0.79
CA LYS A 67 -12.59 -3.91 1.76
C LYS A 67 -13.41 -2.83 2.48
N LYS A 68 -12.78 -1.70 2.82
CA LYS A 68 -13.48 -0.56 3.44
C LYS A 68 -14.51 0.04 2.49
N SER A 69 -14.14 0.28 1.23
CA SER A 69 -15.06 0.83 0.22
C SER A 69 -16.22 -0.12 -0.08
N ALA A 70 -15.97 -1.42 -0.17
CA ALA A 70 -17.02 -2.42 -0.36
C ALA A 70 -18.01 -2.46 0.82
N LYS A 71 -17.50 -2.39 2.06
CA LYS A 71 -18.34 -2.33 3.27
C LYS A 71 -19.16 -1.04 3.36
N VAL A 72 -18.60 0.09 2.95
CA VAL A 72 -19.30 1.37 2.91
C VAL A 72 -20.44 1.31 1.89
N LYS A 73 -20.16 0.81 0.68
CA LYS A 73 -21.18 0.66 -0.37
C LYS A 73 -22.34 -0.24 0.07
N ALA A 74 -22.06 -1.40 0.67
CA ALA A 74 -23.11 -2.30 1.18
C ALA A 74 -23.95 -1.68 2.31
N ARG A 75 -23.33 -0.86 3.17
CA ARG A 75 -24.05 -0.15 4.24
C ARG A 75 -25.00 0.92 3.67
N GLU A 76 -24.59 1.58 2.59
CA GLU A 76 -25.40 2.61 1.92
C GLU A 76 -26.65 2.00 1.26
N GLU A 77 -26.49 0.88 0.55
CA GLU A 77 -27.60 0.13 -0.08
C GLU A 77 -28.64 -0.36 0.96
N LEU A 78 -28.19 -0.87 2.11
CA LEU A 78 -29.07 -1.30 3.20
C LEU A 78 -29.86 -0.10 3.77
N PHE A 79 -29.18 1.02 4.00
CA PHE A 79 -29.82 2.21 4.56
C PHE A 79 -30.88 2.79 3.61
N LEU A 80 -30.63 2.73 2.29
CA LEU A 80 -31.57 3.20 1.27
C LEU A 80 -32.81 2.29 1.19
N THR A 81 -32.60 0.98 1.28
CA THR A 81 -33.68 -0.02 1.36
C THR A 81 -34.56 0.20 2.58
N ASP A 82 -33.96 0.34 3.77
CA ASP A 82 -34.71 0.54 5.02
C ASP A 82 -35.53 1.85 4.99
N ASN A 83 -34.95 2.94 4.46
CA ASN A 83 -35.64 4.23 4.39
C ASN A 83 -36.82 4.23 3.41
N PHE A 84 -36.71 3.50 2.29
CA PHE A 84 -37.80 3.36 1.33
C PHE A 84 -38.96 2.55 1.92
N ALA A 85 -38.67 1.43 2.57
CA ALA A 85 -39.67 0.59 3.23
C ALA A 85 -40.45 1.37 4.30
N LEU A 86 -39.76 2.15 5.14
CA LEU A 86 -40.39 3.01 6.15
C LEU A 86 -41.34 4.04 5.54
N ARG A 87 -40.94 4.69 4.43
CA ARG A 87 -41.79 5.67 3.74
C ARG A 87 -43.06 5.05 3.17
N PHE A 88 -42.94 3.85 2.58
CA PHE A 88 -44.07 3.15 1.99
C PHE A 88 -45.08 2.67 3.05
N ALA A 89 -44.58 2.13 4.17
CA ALA A 89 -45.42 1.72 5.29
C ALA A 89 -46.22 2.90 5.89
N MET A 90 -45.58 4.09 5.98
CA MET A 90 -46.24 5.31 6.44
C MET A 90 -47.37 5.75 5.50
N GLN A 91 -47.20 5.63 4.18
CA GLN A 91 -48.25 5.97 3.21
C GLN A 91 -49.45 5.02 3.30
N LEU A 92 -49.22 3.73 3.52
CA LEU A 92 -50.30 2.75 3.70
C LEU A 92 -51.13 3.02 4.95
N LEU A 93 -50.47 3.31 6.08
CA LEU A 93 -51.13 3.69 7.33
C LEU A 93 -51.94 4.99 7.18
N ALA A 94 -51.48 5.94 6.38
CA ALA A 94 -52.22 7.18 6.11
C ALA A 94 -53.41 6.98 5.15
N SER A 95 -53.48 5.85 4.44
CA SER A 95 -54.51 5.54 3.43
C SER A 95 -55.66 4.68 3.96
N ASN A 96 -55.59 4.20 5.20
CA ASN A 96 -56.59 3.33 5.85
C ASN A 96 -57.19 4.02 7.07
#